data_AF-A0A495SKU0-F1
#
_entry.id   AF-A0A495SKU0-F1
#
_cell.length_a   1.000
_cell.length_b   1.000
_cell.length_c   1.000
_cell.angle_alpha   90.00
_cell.angle_beta   90.00
_cell.angle_gamma   90.00
#
_symmetry.space_group_name_H-M   'P 1'
#
loop_
_entity.id
_entity.type
_entity.pdbx_description
1 polymer ?
#
loop_
_entity_poly.entity_id
_entity_poly.type
_entity_poly.pdbx_seq_one_letter_code
_entity_poly.pdbx_strand_id
1 'polypeptide(L)'
;MARVKPKRHGVVTDMTAMCDVAFLLLTFFILTTQFKKPDVEQIKPPSSISEKILPDASLMSVNVTPGGKFYFQPVENGTERIQLLENMGQKYGVSFTDAEKVAFTKVQAIGVPMTQLKSYLDLPEDEQKAFKGAPGVPMDSTNKQLVDWIQQSLAINPDYKLAIKGDVNTEYPKVKSLFEGLRDIDFLKFWLITSQEGKTE
;
A
#
# COMPACT_ATOMS: atom_id res chain seq x y z
N MET A 1 49.13 -24.75 60.79
CA MET A 1 49.41 -23.54 59.99
C MET A 1 48.12 -23.15 59.26
N ALA A 2 47.70 -21.89 59.34
CA ALA A 2 46.47 -21.43 58.70
C ALA A 2 46.63 -21.41 57.17
N ARG A 3 45.70 -22.04 56.46
CA ARG A 3 45.68 -22.14 54.98
C ARG A 3 45.43 -20.75 54.39
N VAL A 4 46.43 -20.18 53.71
CA VAL A 4 46.33 -18.86 53.06
C VAL A 4 45.22 -18.90 52.01
N LYS A 5 44.22 -18.02 52.17
CA LYS A 5 43.12 -17.87 51.20
C LYS A 5 43.66 -17.15 49.94
N PRO A 6 43.50 -17.71 48.73
CA PRO A 6 43.91 -17.03 47.51
C PRO A 6 43.08 -15.78 47.26
N LYS A 7 43.73 -14.66 46.92
CA LYS A 7 43.06 -13.41 46.54
C LYS A 7 42.30 -13.63 45.22
N ARG A 8 40.97 -13.49 45.27
CA ARG A 8 40.12 -13.44 44.06
C ARG A 8 40.34 -12.10 43.37
N HIS A 9 40.94 -12.09 42.19
CA HIS A 9 40.85 -10.93 41.30
C HIS A 9 39.43 -10.93 40.72
N GLY A 10 38.70 -9.83 40.91
CA GLY A 10 37.43 -9.65 40.24
C GLY A 10 37.67 -9.65 38.74
N VAL A 11 36.93 -10.48 37.99
CA VAL A 11 36.93 -10.41 36.53
C VAL A 11 36.20 -9.11 36.18
N VAL A 12 36.94 -8.08 35.81
CA VAL A 12 36.36 -6.85 35.25
C VAL A 12 36.08 -7.16 33.78
N THR A 13 34.83 -7.41 33.45
CA THR A 13 34.41 -7.63 32.07
C THR A 13 34.48 -6.31 31.32
N ASP A 14 35.31 -6.25 30.28
CA ASP A 14 35.42 -5.08 29.43
C ASP A 14 34.13 -4.93 28.60
N MET A 15 33.32 -3.93 28.96
CA MET A 15 32.06 -3.63 28.28
C MET A 15 32.27 -2.83 26.99
N THR A 16 33.48 -2.35 26.73
CA THR A 16 33.77 -1.46 25.59
C THR A 16 33.49 -2.16 24.26
N ALA A 17 33.87 -3.43 24.15
CA ALA A 17 33.59 -4.24 22.96
C ALA A 17 32.09 -4.54 22.77
N MET A 18 31.34 -4.78 23.86
CA MET A 18 29.90 -5.05 23.76
C MET A 18 29.09 -3.79 23.46
N CYS A 19 29.51 -2.65 23.99
CA CYS A 19 28.87 -1.35 23.77
C CYS A 19 29.04 -0.89 22.32
N ASP A 20 30.21 -1.08 21.72
CA ASP A 20 30.48 -0.72 20.32
C ASP A 20 29.62 -1.56 19.35
N VAL A 21 29.55 -2.88 19.57
CA VAL A 21 28.68 -3.77 18.77
C VAL A 21 27.21 -3.37 18.88
N ALA A 22 26.75 -3.02 20.08
CA ALA A 22 25.37 -2.57 20.28
C ALA A 22 25.09 -1.24 19.55
N PHE A 23 26.05 -0.31 19.55
CA PHE A 23 25.91 0.97 18.86
C PHE A 23 25.93 0.81 17.34
N LEU A 24 26.77 -0.08 16.80
CA LEU A 24 26.77 -0.43 15.38
C LEU A 24 25.43 -1.05 14.93
N LEU A 25 24.84 -1.93 15.74
CA LEU A 25 23.52 -2.50 15.43
C LEU A 25 22.41 -1.46 15.51
N LEU A 26 22.43 -0.59 16.52
CA LEU A 26 21.44 0.47 16.68
C LEU A 26 21.51 1.48 15.53
N THR A 27 22.71 1.90 15.13
CA THR A 27 22.91 2.79 13.97
C THR A 27 22.52 2.11 12.66
N PHE A 28 22.86 0.83 12.48
CA PHE A 28 22.40 0.05 11.34
C PHE A 28 20.88 -0.03 11.28
N PHE A 29 20.20 -0.39 12.37
CA PHE A 29 18.74 -0.45 12.40
C PHE A 29 18.12 0.93 12.15
N ILE A 30 18.63 2.01 12.74
CA ILE A 30 18.12 3.36 12.48
C ILE A 30 18.28 3.77 11.01
N LEU A 31 19.42 3.46 10.38
CA LEU A 31 19.67 3.81 8.98
C LEU A 31 18.92 2.91 7.99
N THR A 32 18.66 1.65 8.35
CA THR A 32 17.96 0.68 7.50
C THR A 32 16.45 0.62 7.74
N THR A 33 15.96 1.16 8.86
CA THR A 33 14.52 1.25 9.12
C THR A 33 13.88 2.17 8.09
N GLN A 34 13.10 1.59 7.19
CA GLN A 34 12.20 2.34 6.34
C GLN A 34 10.88 2.52 7.09
N PHE A 35 10.44 3.78 7.24
CA PHE A 35 9.11 4.05 7.76
C PHE A 35 8.09 3.42 6.82
N LYS A 36 7.21 2.57 7.38
CA LYS A 36 6.04 2.08 6.65
C LYS A 36 5.24 3.30 6.21
N LYS A 37 5.03 3.44 4.90
CA LYS A 37 4.22 4.53 4.34
C LYS A 37 2.84 4.48 5.01
N PRO A 38 2.36 5.57 5.63
CA PRO A 38 1.07 5.57 6.31
C PRO A 38 -0.04 5.35 5.28
N ASP A 39 -0.87 4.32 5.50
CA ASP A 39 -2.04 4.06 4.67
C ASP A 39 -3.03 5.24 4.76
N VAL A 40 -3.64 5.60 3.61
CA VAL A 40 -4.55 6.77 3.48
C VAL A 40 -5.78 6.65 4.39
N GLU A 41 -6.12 5.43 4.81
CA GLU A 41 -7.14 5.16 5.83
C GLU A 41 -6.74 3.92 6.64
N GLN A 42 -7.07 3.88 7.94
CA GLN A 42 -6.77 2.73 8.81
C GLN A 42 -7.68 1.55 8.44
N ILE A 43 -7.24 0.75 7.47
CA ILE A 43 -7.88 -0.50 7.11
C ILE A 43 -7.27 -1.61 7.96
N LYS A 44 -8.10 -2.32 8.71
CA LYS A 44 -7.70 -3.53 9.44
C LYS A 44 -8.11 -4.74 8.62
N PRO A 45 -7.20 -5.33 7.83
CA PRO A 45 -7.56 -6.48 7.03
C PRO A 45 -7.85 -7.71 7.92
N PRO A 46 -8.82 -8.60 7.57
CA PRO A 46 -9.18 -9.78 8.38
C PRO A 46 -8.03 -10.78 8.41
N SER A 47 -7.99 -11.74 9.35
CA SER A 47 -6.83 -12.61 9.52
C SER A 47 -6.73 -13.76 8.49
N SER A 48 -5.53 -14.17 8.07
CA SER A 48 -5.29 -15.36 7.22
C SER A 48 -3.89 -15.96 7.39
N ILE A 49 -3.75 -17.20 6.93
CA ILE A 49 -2.55 -18.05 6.97
C ILE A 49 -1.70 -17.98 5.69
N SER A 50 -1.96 -17.03 4.78
CA SER A 50 -1.24 -16.96 3.50
C SER A 50 0.17 -16.39 3.67
N GLU A 51 1.19 -17.24 3.61
CA GLU A 51 2.62 -16.90 3.76
C GLU A 51 3.30 -16.43 2.47
N LYS A 52 2.56 -16.24 1.36
CA LYS A 52 3.17 -15.91 0.07
C LYS A 52 3.56 -14.43 0.00
N ILE A 53 4.86 -14.16 0.00
CA ILE A 53 5.43 -12.84 -0.25
C ILE A 53 5.02 -12.39 -1.66
N LEU A 54 4.32 -11.26 -1.76
CA LEU A 54 3.97 -10.67 -3.04
C LEU A 54 5.16 -9.85 -3.56
N PRO A 55 5.53 -9.97 -4.85
CA PRO A 55 6.54 -9.10 -5.43
C PRO A 55 5.97 -7.67 -5.59
N ASP A 56 6.52 -6.71 -4.85
CA ASP A 56 5.99 -5.34 -4.78
C ASP A 56 6.05 -4.58 -6.12
N ALA A 57 7.04 -4.88 -6.97
CA ALA A 57 7.33 -4.09 -8.18
C ALA A 57 6.23 -4.13 -9.26
N SER A 58 5.37 -5.16 -9.27
CA SER A 58 4.34 -5.36 -10.29
C SER A 58 2.97 -5.66 -9.68
N LEU A 59 2.76 -5.17 -8.45
CA LEU A 59 1.52 -5.34 -7.71
C LEU A 59 0.74 -4.03 -7.69
N MET A 60 -0.48 -4.06 -8.22
CA MET A 60 -1.49 -3.04 -7.96
C MET A 60 -2.40 -3.51 -6.81
N SER A 61 -2.88 -2.59 -5.97
CA SER A 61 -3.79 -2.93 -4.87
C SER A 61 -5.08 -2.13 -4.88
N VAL A 62 -6.18 -2.79 -4.55
CA VAL A 62 -7.48 -2.18 -4.30
C VAL A 62 -7.78 -2.33 -2.82
N ASN A 63 -7.91 -1.20 -2.14
CA ASN A 63 -8.26 -1.15 -0.74
C ASN A 63 -9.74 -0.82 -0.59
N VAL A 64 -10.46 -1.59 0.22
CA VAL A 64 -11.90 -1.44 0.46
C VAL A 64 -12.14 -1.12 1.93
N THR A 65 -12.83 -0.01 2.19
CA THR A 65 -13.20 0.41 3.54
C THR A 65 -14.48 -0.26 4.03
N PRO A 66 -14.80 -0.26 5.33
CA PRO A 66 -16.09 -0.75 5.85
C PRO A 66 -17.29 -0.04 5.22
N GLY A 67 -17.09 1.24 4.84
CA GLY A 67 -18.09 2.06 4.17
C GLY A 67 -18.40 1.64 2.73
N GLY A 68 -17.60 0.75 2.14
CA GLY A 68 -17.71 0.38 0.72
C GLY A 68 -17.04 1.36 -0.23
N LYS A 69 -16.11 2.18 0.27
CA LYS A 69 -15.29 3.06 -0.57
C LYS A 69 -14.09 2.29 -1.08
N PHE A 70 -13.78 2.49 -2.35
CA PHE A 70 -12.63 1.89 -3.00
C PHE A 70 -11.49 2.88 -3.16
N TYR A 71 -10.28 2.42 -2.88
CA TYR A 71 -9.05 3.15 -3.13
C TYR A 71 -8.15 2.29 -4.02
N PHE A 72 -7.70 2.84 -5.14
CA PHE A 72 -6.83 2.16 -6.08
C PHE A 72 -5.37 2.61 -5.90
N GLN A 73 -4.47 1.66 -5.69
CA GLN A 73 -3.04 1.88 -5.57
C GLN A 73 -2.36 1.34 -6.83
N PRO A 74 -1.84 2.21 -7.71
CA PRO A 74 -1.08 1.78 -8.87
C PRO A 74 0.30 1.26 -8.48
N VAL A 75 0.93 0.49 -9.38
CA VAL A 75 2.32 0.01 -9.24
C VAL A 75 3.30 1.15 -8.98
N GLU A 76 4.38 0.90 -8.23
CA GLU A 76 5.32 1.96 -7.81
C GLU A 76 6.16 2.57 -8.95
N ASN A 77 6.14 1.99 -10.15
CA ASN A 77 6.89 2.50 -11.30
C ASN A 77 6.33 3.86 -11.77
N GLY A 78 7.11 4.93 -11.57
CA GLY A 78 6.71 6.30 -11.89
C GLY A 78 6.38 6.52 -13.38
N THR A 79 7.09 5.88 -14.30
CA THR A 79 6.83 6.02 -15.75
C THR A 79 5.49 5.40 -16.13
N GLU A 80 5.21 4.20 -15.62
CA GLU A 80 3.95 3.48 -15.87
C GLU A 80 2.77 4.21 -15.21
N ARG A 81 2.98 4.84 -14.04
CA ARG A 81 1.97 5.71 -13.41
C ARG A 81 1.59 6.90 -14.29
N ILE A 82 2.55 7.55 -14.93
CA ILE A 82 2.28 8.69 -15.82
C ILE A 82 1.47 8.22 -17.04
N GLN A 83 1.88 7.11 -17.67
CA GLN A 83 1.15 6.52 -18.79
C GLN A 83 -0.28 6.13 -18.40
N LEU A 84 -0.46 5.57 -17.21
CA LEU A 84 -1.76 5.21 -16.68
C LEU A 84 -2.67 6.43 -16.52
N LEU A 85 -2.14 7.53 -15.97
CA LEU A 85 -2.87 8.78 -15.84
C LEU A 85 -3.25 9.36 -17.22
N GLU A 86 -2.35 9.29 -18.20
CA GLU A 86 -2.62 9.75 -19.57
C GLU A 86 -3.70 8.93 -20.25
N ASN A 87 -3.64 7.59 -20.15
CA ASN A 87 -4.66 6.69 -20.71
C ASN A 87 -6.04 6.95 -20.10
N MET A 88 -6.09 7.15 -18.78
CA MET A 88 -7.32 7.53 -18.10
C MET A 88 -7.77 8.94 -18.51
N GLY A 89 -6.85 9.89 -18.65
CA GLY A 89 -7.13 11.22 -19.18
C GLY A 89 -7.77 11.17 -20.56
N GLN A 90 -7.21 10.40 -21.48
CA GLN A 90 -7.74 10.21 -22.84
C GLN A 90 -9.15 9.60 -22.83
N LYS A 91 -9.37 8.56 -22.02
CA LYS A 91 -10.67 7.89 -21.91
C LYS A 91 -11.77 8.82 -21.39
N TYR A 92 -11.43 9.72 -20.48
CA TYR A 92 -12.36 10.65 -19.84
C TYR A 92 -12.33 12.08 -20.44
N GLY A 93 -11.54 12.32 -21.49
CA GLY A 93 -11.41 13.64 -22.12
C GLY A 93 -10.72 14.70 -21.24
N VAL A 94 -9.89 14.27 -20.29
CA VAL A 94 -9.18 15.12 -19.33
C VAL A 94 -7.69 15.16 -19.69
N SER A 95 -7.14 16.34 -19.92
CA SER A 95 -5.69 16.54 -20.09
C SER A 95 -5.03 16.93 -18.77
N PHE A 96 -3.89 16.34 -18.43
CA PHE A 96 -3.12 16.66 -17.23
C PHE A 96 -1.85 17.45 -17.57
N THR A 97 -1.49 18.42 -16.75
CA THR A 97 -0.24 19.16 -16.88
C THR A 97 0.97 18.34 -16.41
N ASP A 98 2.18 18.70 -16.79
CA ASP A 98 3.39 17.97 -16.36
C ASP A 98 3.58 18.03 -14.83
N ALA A 99 3.18 19.13 -14.19
CA ALA A 99 3.17 19.26 -12.74
C ALA A 99 2.19 18.27 -12.08
N GLU A 100 0.97 18.14 -12.62
CA GLU A 100 -0.04 17.18 -12.16
C GLU A 100 0.42 15.72 -12.34
N LYS A 101 1.08 15.41 -13.46
CA LYS A 101 1.66 14.07 -13.71
C LYS A 101 2.71 13.72 -12.67
N VAL A 102 3.61 14.67 -12.37
CA VAL A 102 4.64 14.48 -11.34
C VAL A 102 4.00 14.32 -9.96
N ALA A 103 3.00 15.15 -9.62
CA ALA A 103 2.25 15.00 -8.38
C ALA A 103 1.60 13.61 -8.26
N PHE A 104 1.00 13.12 -9.35
CA PHE A 104 0.36 11.80 -9.38
C PHE A 104 1.33 10.64 -9.11
N THR A 105 2.59 10.74 -9.56
CA THR A 105 3.60 9.71 -9.23
C THR A 105 3.84 9.55 -7.73
N LYS A 106 3.62 10.61 -6.94
CA LYS A 106 3.79 10.61 -5.48
C LYS A 106 2.54 10.11 -4.74
N VAL A 107 1.38 10.13 -5.39
CA VAL A 107 0.12 9.68 -4.78
C VAL A 107 0.20 8.17 -4.51
N GLN A 108 -0.11 7.78 -3.28
CA GLN A 108 -0.06 6.37 -2.88
C GLN A 108 -1.31 5.62 -3.27
N ALA A 109 -2.48 6.23 -3.07
CA ALA A 109 -3.77 5.65 -3.38
C ALA A 109 -4.70 6.71 -3.96
N ILE A 110 -5.39 6.35 -5.03
CA ILE A 110 -6.40 7.16 -5.70
C ILE A 110 -7.73 6.80 -5.06
N GLY A 111 -8.34 7.76 -4.36
CA GLY A 111 -9.63 7.61 -3.69
C GLY A 111 -10.72 8.55 -4.20
N VAL A 112 -10.47 9.23 -5.33
CA VAL A 112 -11.36 10.25 -5.88
C VAL A 112 -11.81 9.91 -7.30
N PRO A 113 -12.99 10.37 -7.74
CA PRO A 113 -13.42 10.26 -9.12
C PRO A 113 -12.52 11.06 -10.07
N MET A 114 -12.49 10.68 -11.34
CA MET A 114 -11.73 11.39 -12.39
C MET A 114 -12.05 12.89 -12.48
N THR A 115 -13.29 13.29 -12.16
CA THR A 115 -13.72 14.69 -12.16
C THR A 115 -13.05 15.53 -11.06
N GLN A 116 -12.71 14.91 -9.94
CA GLN A 116 -12.07 15.55 -8.78
C GLN A 116 -10.57 15.31 -8.73
N LEU A 117 -10.03 14.46 -9.62
CA LEU A 117 -8.62 14.06 -9.60
C LEU A 117 -7.69 15.26 -9.78
N LYS A 118 -8.01 16.21 -10.66
CA LYS A 118 -7.21 17.44 -10.84
C LYS A 118 -7.15 18.26 -9.56
N SER A 119 -8.31 18.60 -9.01
CA SER A 119 -8.37 19.34 -7.75
C SER A 119 -7.68 18.61 -6.60
N TYR A 120 -7.66 17.27 -6.60
CA TYR A 120 -6.94 16.49 -5.60
C TYR A 120 -5.42 16.58 -5.79
N LEU A 121 -4.93 16.54 -7.03
CA LEU A 121 -3.51 16.67 -7.35
C LEU A 121 -2.96 18.07 -7.07
N ASP A 122 -3.82 19.10 -7.13
CA ASP A 122 -3.46 20.49 -6.80
C ASP A 122 -3.35 20.75 -5.29
N LEU A 123 -3.88 19.86 -4.44
CA LEU A 123 -3.79 20.02 -2.98
C LEU A 123 -2.36 19.77 -2.46
N PRO A 124 -1.96 20.40 -1.35
CA PRO A 124 -0.71 20.09 -0.66
C PRO A 124 -0.65 18.62 -0.20
N GLU A 125 0.55 18.03 -0.15
CA GLU A 125 0.76 16.60 0.20
C GLU A 125 0.14 16.22 1.58
N ASP A 126 0.09 17.14 2.53
CA ASP A 126 -0.51 16.91 3.86
C ASP A 126 -2.04 16.84 3.82
N GLU A 127 -2.67 17.65 2.97
CA GLU A 127 -4.12 17.63 2.76
C GLU A 127 -4.54 16.44 1.89
N GLN A 128 -3.70 16.02 0.94
CA GLN A 128 -3.91 14.81 0.15
C GLN A 128 -3.98 13.54 1.02
N LYS A 129 -3.14 13.46 2.07
CA LYS A 129 -3.16 12.37 3.06
C LYS A 129 -4.34 12.49 4.03
N ALA A 130 -4.71 13.71 4.39
CA ALA A 130 -5.82 14.00 5.29
C ALA A 130 -7.20 14.00 4.61
N PHE A 131 -7.27 13.74 3.30
CA PHE A 131 -8.51 13.71 2.51
C PHE A 131 -9.39 12.49 2.86
N LYS A 132 -9.86 12.44 4.11
CA LYS A 132 -10.83 11.47 4.66
C LYS A 132 -12.23 11.62 4.06
N GLY A 133 -12.44 12.68 3.27
CA GLY A 133 -13.68 12.98 2.55
C GLY A 133 -13.76 12.36 1.15
N ALA A 134 -12.73 11.59 0.71
CA ALA A 134 -12.77 10.96 -0.60
C ALA A 134 -14.03 10.09 -0.73
N PRO A 135 -14.86 10.28 -1.77
CA PRO A 135 -16.05 9.45 -1.97
C PRO A 135 -15.68 8.02 -2.37
N GLY A 136 -14.39 7.74 -2.63
CA GLY A 136 -13.90 6.51 -3.21
C GLY A 136 -13.87 6.63 -4.74
N VAL A 137 -13.12 5.73 -5.38
CA VAL A 137 -13.21 5.55 -6.83
C VAL A 137 -14.59 4.96 -7.14
N PRO A 138 -15.38 5.57 -8.04
CA PRO A 138 -16.72 5.07 -8.37
C PRO A 138 -16.68 3.65 -8.93
N MET A 139 -17.58 2.82 -8.40
CA MET A 139 -17.83 1.44 -8.83
C MET A 139 -19.34 1.18 -8.86
N ASP A 140 -20.06 2.10 -9.49
CA ASP A 140 -21.52 2.02 -9.64
C ASP A 140 -21.88 1.33 -10.96
N SER A 141 -23.15 0.96 -11.13
CA SER A 141 -23.64 0.28 -12.33
C SER A 141 -23.36 1.04 -13.63
N THR A 142 -23.37 2.37 -13.59
CA THR A 142 -23.13 3.25 -14.75
C THR A 142 -21.68 3.73 -14.86
N ASN A 143 -20.95 3.82 -13.74
CA ASN A 143 -19.60 4.39 -13.68
C ASN A 143 -18.66 3.44 -12.94
N LYS A 144 -18.00 2.55 -13.69
CA LYS A 144 -17.03 1.57 -13.21
C LYS A 144 -15.59 2.07 -13.34
N GLN A 145 -15.29 3.27 -12.82
CA GLN A 145 -13.97 3.90 -12.98
C GLN A 145 -12.84 3.03 -12.40
N LEU A 146 -13.13 2.27 -11.34
CA LEU A 146 -12.16 1.35 -10.74
C LEU A 146 -11.75 0.21 -11.68
N VAL A 147 -12.70 -0.35 -12.43
CA VAL A 147 -12.41 -1.37 -13.45
C VAL A 147 -11.55 -0.75 -14.56
N ASP A 148 -11.86 0.48 -14.94
CA ASP A 148 -11.09 1.19 -15.96
C ASP A 148 -9.63 1.40 -15.54
N TRP A 149 -9.38 1.79 -14.29
CA TRP A 149 -8.00 1.89 -13.77
C TRP A 149 -7.24 0.57 -13.89
N ILE A 150 -7.88 -0.55 -13.55
CA ILE A 150 -7.28 -1.88 -13.63
C ILE A 150 -7.04 -2.27 -15.09
N GLN A 151 -8.02 -2.05 -15.97
CA GLN A 151 -7.92 -2.36 -17.39
C GLN A 151 -6.81 -1.53 -18.07
N GLN A 152 -6.72 -0.23 -17.78
CA GLN A 152 -5.65 0.62 -18.31
C GLN A 152 -4.28 0.25 -17.76
N SER A 153 -4.22 -0.22 -16.50
CA SER A 153 -2.97 -0.75 -15.94
C SER A 153 -2.53 -2.02 -16.68
N LEU A 154 -3.46 -2.95 -16.94
CA LEU A 154 -3.17 -4.18 -17.70
C LEU A 154 -2.80 -3.91 -19.17
N ALA A 155 -3.31 -2.82 -19.76
CA ALA A 155 -2.95 -2.40 -21.10
C ALA A 155 -1.48 -1.93 -21.19
N ILE A 156 -0.93 -1.40 -20.10
CA ILE A 156 0.49 -1.01 -20.00
C ILE A 156 1.35 -2.26 -19.79
N ASN A 157 0.96 -3.10 -18.82
CA ASN A 157 1.66 -4.35 -18.55
C ASN A 157 0.66 -5.47 -18.23
N PRO A 158 0.54 -6.49 -19.12
CA PRO A 158 -0.35 -7.63 -18.90
C PRO A 158 0.02 -8.51 -17.70
N ASP A 159 1.28 -8.45 -17.24
CA ASP A 159 1.79 -9.31 -16.15
C ASP A 159 1.53 -8.73 -14.75
N TYR A 160 0.88 -7.57 -14.65
CA TYR A 160 0.55 -7.00 -13.35
C TYR A 160 -0.39 -7.91 -12.56
N LYS A 161 -0.14 -7.96 -11.25
CA LYS A 161 -0.94 -8.71 -10.29
C LYS A 161 -1.82 -7.74 -9.52
N LEU A 162 -3.06 -8.14 -9.25
CA LEU A 162 -3.97 -7.40 -8.39
C LEU A 162 -4.01 -8.02 -7.00
N ALA A 163 -3.89 -7.18 -5.99
CA ALA A 163 -4.24 -7.50 -4.61
C ALA A 163 -5.48 -6.71 -4.17
N ILE A 164 -6.41 -7.35 -3.47
CA ILE A 164 -7.58 -6.70 -2.90
C ILE A 164 -7.45 -6.81 -1.37
N LYS A 165 -7.37 -5.67 -0.69
CA LYS A 165 -7.34 -5.57 0.77
C LYS A 165 -8.67 -5.01 1.24
N GLY A 166 -9.45 -5.77 1.98
CA GLY A 166 -10.71 -5.30 2.58
C GLY A 166 -10.58 -5.22 4.10
N ASP A 167 -11.31 -4.31 4.75
CA ASP A 167 -11.45 -4.32 6.21
C ASP A 167 -12.29 -5.52 6.70
N VAL A 168 -12.07 -5.97 7.93
CA VAL A 168 -12.87 -7.05 8.56
C VAL A 168 -14.38 -6.76 8.53
N ASN A 169 -14.74 -5.48 8.69
CA ASN A 169 -16.14 -5.05 8.78
C ASN A 169 -16.76 -4.75 7.40
N THR A 170 -16.02 -4.94 6.31
CA THR A 170 -16.55 -4.73 4.96
C THR A 170 -17.49 -5.88 4.59
N GLU A 171 -18.76 -5.56 4.41
CA GLU A 171 -19.77 -6.56 4.02
C GLU A 171 -19.58 -7.01 2.56
N TYR A 172 -19.80 -8.30 2.30
CA TYR A 172 -19.68 -8.89 0.97
C TYR A 172 -20.48 -8.17 -0.14
N PRO A 173 -21.73 -7.71 0.08
CA PRO A 173 -22.49 -6.99 -0.94
C PRO A 173 -21.78 -5.73 -1.47
N LYS A 174 -20.95 -5.09 -0.64
CA LYS A 174 -20.18 -3.90 -1.04
C LYS A 174 -19.01 -4.24 -1.95
N VAL A 175 -18.45 -5.46 -1.83
CA VAL A 175 -17.32 -5.94 -2.66
C VAL A 175 -17.81 -6.72 -3.87
N LYS A 176 -19.06 -7.19 -3.87
CA LYS A 176 -19.65 -7.94 -4.98
C LYS A 176 -19.56 -7.21 -6.31
N SER A 177 -19.83 -5.90 -6.32
CA SER A 177 -19.72 -5.06 -7.53
C SER A 177 -18.29 -5.01 -8.09
N LEU A 178 -17.28 -5.06 -7.22
CA LEU A 178 -15.89 -5.14 -7.63
C LEU A 178 -15.59 -6.49 -8.29
N PHE A 179 -16.02 -7.61 -7.72
CA PHE A 179 -15.79 -8.93 -8.31
C PHE A 179 -16.52 -9.12 -9.64
N GLU A 180 -17.74 -8.61 -9.75
CA GLU A 180 -18.48 -8.60 -11.02
C GLU A 180 -17.76 -7.74 -12.06
N GLY A 181 -17.29 -6.55 -11.69
CA GLY A 181 -16.49 -5.71 -12.58
C GLY A 181 -15.17 -6.35 -13.04
N LEU A 182 -14.48 -7.08 -12.16
CA LEU A 182 -13.28 -7.84 -12.51
C LEU A 182 -13.58 -9.03 -13.42
N ARG A 183 -14.74 -9.67 -13.25
CA ARG A 183 -15.21 -10.75 -14.12
C ARG A 183 -15.55 -10.24 -15.51
N ASP A 184 -16.12 -9.04 -15.63
CA ASP A 184 -16.46 -8.42 -16.93
C ASP A 184 -15.21 -8.20 -17.81
N ILE A 185 -14.03 -7.99 -17.20
CA ILE A 185 -12.75 -7.84 -17.90
C ILE A 185 -11.93 -9.15 -17.96
N ASP A 186 -12.55 -10.28 -17.61
CA ASP A 186 -11.94 -11.61 -17.54
C ASP A 186 -10.68 -11.68 -16.63
N PHE A 187 -10.62 -10.81 -15.62
CA PHE A 187 -9.52 -10.75 -14.67
C PHE A 187 -9.82 -11.59 -13.42
N LEU A 188 -9.59 -12.89 -13.53
CA LEU A 188 -9.98 -13.88 -12.51
C LEU A 188 -8.87 -14.21 -11.50
N LYS A 189 -7.65 -13.69 -11.70
CA LYS A 189 -6.48 -14.02 -10.86
C LYS A 189 -6.08 -12.82 -10.00
N PHE A 190 -6.53 -12.79 -8.76
CA PHE A 190 -6.16 -11.76 -7.79
C PHE A 190 -5.89 -12.36 -6.41
N TRP A 191 -5.13 -11.63 -5.61
CA TRP A 191 -4.79 -11.98 -4.23
C TRP A 191 -5.75 -11.28 -3.29
N LEU A 192 -6.34 -12.00 -2.34
CA LEU A 192 -7.03 -11.37 -1.22
C LEU A 192 -6.01 -11.19 -0.09
N ILE A 193 -5.78 -9.95 0.33
CA ILE A 193 -4.88 -9.62 1.43
C ILE A 193 -5.69 -9.40 2.69
N THR A 194 -5.18 -10.03 3.72
CA THR A 194 -5.75 -10.28 5.03
C THR A 194 -4.59 -10.07 6.02
N SER A 195 -4.83 -9.48 7.19
CA SER A 195 -3.84 -9.45 8.27
C SER A 195 -3.38 -10.87 8.58
N GLN A 196 -2.18 -11.05 9.13
CA GLN A 196 -1.74 -12.36 9.57
C GLN A 196 -2.53 -12.73 10.84
N GLU A 197 -3.11 -13.93 10.91
CA GLU A 197 -3.63 -14.45 12.19
C GLU A 197 -2.43 -14.75 13.07
N GLY A 198 -2.31 -14.08 14.21
CA GLY A 198 -1.31 -14.45 15.20
C GLY A 198 -1.62 -15.88 15.65
N LYS A 199 -0.74 -16.84 15.32
CA LYS A 199 -0.79 -18.15 15.96
C LYS A 199 -0.69 -17.92 17.46
N THR A 200 -1.76 -18.22 18.18
CA THR A 200 -1.72 -18.43 19.62
C THR A 200 -0.89 -19.69 19.85
N GLU A 201 0.43 -19.52 20.04
CA GLU A 201 1.25 -20.51 20.75
C GLU A 201 1.05 -20.38 22.26
#